data_AF-A0A355GNU4-F1
#
_entry.id   AF-A0A355GNU4-F1
#
_cell.length_a   1.000
_cell.length_b   1.000
_cell.length_c   1.000
_cell.angle_alpha   90.00
_cell.angle_beta   90.00
_cell.angle_gamma   90.00
#
_symmetry.space_group_name_H-M   'P 1'
#
loop_
_entity.id
_entity.type
_entity.pdbx_description
1 polymer ?
#
loop_
_entity_poly.entity_id
_entity_poly.type
_entity_poly.pdbx_seq_one_letter_code
_entity_poly.pdbx_strand_id
1 'polypeptide(L)'
;YISKEIINEAYLFNPRNAYQNYGAAANRSDRTIHTYMGTLLPNCGNVNYSTSGALSPLINDPYLRTIGIGTRIFLGGTQGYVAWHGTQHNPSRPRGENGLPFQNAASLALIGDLKQMSTQFIRAAVMEGYGVSMFVGVGIPIPILDEEMVRYAAVCNRDIYTNIYDYSVPSRSRPVLAKVSYETLQSGTVVLEGRKVPTAPLSSMKTARAIASTLKQWIADGQFLLSEPVAPLPTTASPQNLEIVGGA
;
A
#
# COMPACT_ATOMS: atom_id res chain seq x y z
N TYR A 1 6.80 16.11 -29.95
CA TYR A 1 6.02 15.14 -29.15
C TYR A 1 6.97 14.11 -28.58
N ILE A 2 6.83 13.73 -27.30
CA ILE A 2 7.62 12.66 -26.67
C ILE A 2 6.71 11.44 -26.48
N SER A 3 7.15 10.27 -26.90
CA SER A 3 6.47 8.98 -26.67
C SER A 3 7.47 7.91 -26.25
N LYS A 4 6.97 6.82 -25.65
CA LYS A 4 7.82 5.68 -25.25
C LYS A 4 8.50 4.98 -26.44
N GLU A 5 7.97 5.15 -27.64
CA GLU A 5 8.50 4.54 -28.88
C GLU A 5 9.74 5.27 -29.43
N ILE A 6 9.88 6.58 -29.14
CA ILE A 6 10.98 7.39 -29.70
C ILE A 6 12.14 7.61 -28.73
N ILE A 7 11.98 7.25 -27.47
CA ILE A 7 13.05 7.28 -26.47
C ILE A 7 13.69 5.90 -26.37
N ASN A 8 15.03 5.87 -26.24
CA ASN A 8 15.76 4.62 -26.18
C ASN A 8 15.43 3.86 -24.89
N GLU A 9 15.61 4.51 -23.74
CA GLU A 9 15.34 3.93 -22.42
C GLU A 9 14.26 4.70 -21.65
N ALA A 10 13.37 3.95 -20.99
CA ALA A 10 12.54 4.48 -19.92
C ALA A 10 12.25 3.38 -18.90
N TYR A 11 12.67 3.60 -17.66
CA TYR A 11 12.41 2.71 -16.53
C TYR A 11 11.63 3.46 -15.45
N LEU A 12 10.72 2.77 -14.79
CA LEU A 12 10.02 3.27 -13.63
C LEU A 12 10.82 2.88 -12.40
N PHE A 13 11.40 3.86 -11.71
CA PHE A 13 11.89 3.68 -10.35
C PHE A 13 10.95 4.41 -9.39
N ASN A 14 10.28 3.67 -8.50
CA ASN A 14 9.37 4.26 -7.54
C ASN A 14 9.80 3.88 -6.12
N PRO A 15 10.34 4.84 -5.34
CA PRO A 15 11.00 4.57 -4.05
C PRO A 15 10.03 4.31 -2.89
N ARG A 16 8.72 4.20 -3.14
CA ARG A 16 7.71 4.06 -2.10
C ARG A 16 6.43 3.44 -2.66
N ASN A 17 6.27 2.15 -2.42
CA ASN A 17 5.13 1.35 -2.87
C ASN A 17 4.70 0.33 -1.84
N ALA A 18 3.54 -0.27 -2.11
CA ALA A 18 3.08 -1.53 -1.50
C ALA A 18 3.32 -1.56 0.02
N TYR A 19 2.80 -0.54 0.72
CA TYR A 19 2.86 -0.53 2.18
C TYR A 19 2.22 -1.79 2.77
N GLN A 20 2.82 -2.32 3.83
CA GLN A 20 2.33 -3.50 4.53
C GLN A 20 0.94 -3.29 5.16
N ASN A 21 0.68 -2.10 5.69
CA ASN A 21 -0.64 -1.65 6.08
C ASN A 21 -0.66 -0.12 5.99
N TYR A 22 -1.81 0.52 6.14
CA TYR A 22 -1.90 1.97 6.07
C TYR A 22 -3.05 2.53 6.90
N GLY A 23 -2.84 3.70 7.51
CA GLY A 23 -3.91 4.40 8.23
C GLY A 23 -5.05 4.83 7.31
N ALA A 24 -6.28 4.80 7.83
CA ALA A 24 -7.42 5.45 7.21
C ALA A 24 -7.51 6.92 7.68
N ALA A 25 -8.13 7.77 6.87
CA ALA A 25 -8.14 9.21 7.08
C ALA A 25 -9.57 9.74 7.18
N ALA A 26 -9.85 10.51 8.22
CA ALA A 26 -11.07 11.27 8.42
C ALA A 26 -10.74 12.73 8.79
N ASN A 27 -11.75 13.59 8.84
CA ASN A 27 -11.57 15.01 9.14
C ASN A 27 -12.66 15.50 10.10
N ARG A 28 -12.30 15.79 11.34
CA ARG A 28 -13.25 16.33 12.33
C ARG A 28 -13.48 17.83 12.25
N SER A 29 -12.66 18.57 11.49
CA SER A 29 -12.82 20.02 11.37
C SER A 29 -14.05 20.41 10.55
N ASP A 30 -14.38 21.69 10.59
CA ASP A 30 -15.45 22.33 9.84
C ASP A 30 -15.08 22.69 8.38
N ARG A 31 -13.82 22.49 7.98
CA ARG A 31 -13.32 22.78 6.63
C ARG A 31 -12.94 21.52 5.86
N THR A 32 -13.03 21.58 4.53
CA THR A 32 -12.56 20.51 3.64
C THR A 32 -11.03 20.40 3.68
N ILE A 33 -10.50 19.18 3.70
CA ILE A 33 -9.05 18.92 3.64
C ILE A 33 -8.74 18.13 2.37
N HIS A 34 -7.83 18.65 1.56
CA HIS A 34 -7.33 17.99 0.35
C HIS A 34 -6.04 17.22 0.67
N THR A 35 -6.00 15.93 0.34
CA THR A 35 -4.88 15.04 0.68
C THR A 35 -4.49 14.14 -0.50
N TYR A 36 -3.36 13.44 -0.39
CA TYR A 36 -2.98 12.37 -1.32
C TYR A 36 -3.97 11.19 -1.30
N MET A 37 -4.81 11.09 -0.28
CA MET A 37 -5.90 10.13 -0.17
C MET A 37 -7.22 10.67 -0.76
N GLY A 38 -7.18 11.81 -1.45
CA GLY A 38 -8.37 12.52 -1.92
C GLY A 38 -8.94 13.48 -0.88
N THR A 39 -10.14 14.00 -1.18
CA THR A 39 -10.84 15.00 -0.38
C THR A 39 -11.46 14.38 0.88
N LEU A 40 -11.20 14.98 2.04
CA LEU A 40 -11.82 14.67 3.32
C LEU A 40 -12.80 15.78 3.69
N LEU A 41 -14.07 15.44 3.74
CA LEU A 41 -15.19 16.32 4.01
C LEU A 41 -15.23 16.72 5.49
N PRO A 42 -15.73 17.93 5.80
CA PRO A 42 -15.92 18.38 7.18
C PRO A 42 -16.72 17.42 8.05
N ASN A 43 -16.54 17.51 9.37
CA ASN A 43 -17.37 16.84 10.38
C ASN A 43 -17.49 15.32 10.19
N CYS A 44 -16.39 14.67 9.81
CA CYS A 44 -16.32 13.25 9.47
C CYS A 44 -17.29 12.87 8.35
N GLY A 45 -17.42 13.68 7.30
CA GLY A 45 -18.32 13.39 6.18
C GLY A 45 -17.91 12.16 5.36
N ASN A 46 -16.65 11.72 5.42
CA ASN A 46 -16.15 10.50 4.81
C ASN A 46 -14.88 9.97 5.49
N VAL A 47 -14.56 8.70 5.19
CA VAL A 47 -13.28 8.07 5.53
C VAL A 47 -12.60 7.54 4.27
N ASN A 48 -11.40 8.02 3.96
CA ASN A 48 -10.63 7.49 2.83
C ASN A 48 -9.57 6.50 3.34
N TYR A 49 -9.35 5.41 2.61
CA TYR A 49 -8.37 4.40 2.98
C TYR A 49 -7.67 3.80 1.75
N SER A 50 -6.50 3.19 1.95
CA SER A 50 -5.75 2.54 0.87
C SER A 50 -5.28 1.16 1.31
N THR A 51 -5.59 0.16 0.48
CA THR A 51 -5.05 -1.21 0.44
C THR A 51 -5.99 -2.07 -0.41
N SER A 52 -5.48 -3.17 -0.96
CA SER A 52 -6.29 -4.28 -1.50
C SER A 52 -6.63 -5.35 -0.44
N GLY A 53 -6.39 -5.06 0.83
CA GLY A 53 -6.71 -5.94 1.96
C GLY A 53 -5.92 -7.24 1.89
N ALA A 54 -6.61 -8.37 1.98
CA ALA A 54 -6.04 -9.71 1.85
C ALA A 54 -5.30 -9.96 0.52
N LEU A 55 -5.51 -9.16 -0.53
CA LEU A 55 -4.74 -9.24 -1.78
C LEU A 55 -3.47 -8.37 -1.77
N SER A 56 -3.18 -7.64 -0.69
CA SER A 56 -1.97 -6.84 -0.59
C SER A 56 -0.77 -7.76 -0.30
N PRO A 57 0.34 -7.70 -1.07
CA PRO A 57 1.40 -8.69 -0.93
C PRO A 57 2.08 -8.71 0.44
N LEU A 58 2.44 -7.54 0.99
CA LEU A 58 3.12 -7.47 2.29
C LEU A 58 2.23 -7.83 3.48
N ILE A 59 0.90 -7.86 3.31
CA ILE A 59 -0.02 -8.42 4.33
C ILE A 59 0.14 -9.93 4.40
N ASN A 60 0.40 -10.60 3.27
CA ASN A 60 0.58 -12.04 3.20
C ASN A 60 2.02 -12.50 3.52
N ASP A 61 2.93 -11.55 3.73
CA ASP A 61 4.29 -11.79 4.22
C ASP A 61 4.60 -10.86 5.42
N PRO A 62 3.94 -11.07 6.57
CA PRO A 62 3.94 -10.13 7.69
C PRO A 62 5.34 -9.85 8.27
N TYR A 63 6.25 -10.83 8.15
CA TYR A 63 7.60 -10.78 8.71
C TYR A 63 8.70 -10.71 7.64
N LEU A 64 8.36 -10.41 6.38
CA LEU A 64 9.31 -10.27 5.26
C LEU A 64 10.18 -11.53 5.04
N ARG A 65 9.56 -12.70 5.17
CA ARG A 65 10.21 -14.01 5.01
C ARG A 65 10.52 -14.35 3.56
N THR A 66 9.73 -13.82 2.62
CA THR A 66 9.77 -14.19 1.20
C THR A 66 10.04 -13.00 0.27
N ILE A 67 9.66 -11.79 0.69
CA ILE A 67 9.83 -10.57 -0.08
C ILE A 67 11.10 -9.84 0.38
N GLY A 68 12.07 -9.74 -0.52
CA GLY A 68 13.35 -9.10 -0.27
C GLY A 68 13.87 -8.34 -1.50
N ILE A 69 15.12 -7.88 -1.43
CA ILE A 69 15.80 -7.26 -2.58
C ILE A 69 15.93 -8.29 -3.70
N GLY A 70 15.63 -7.90 -4.93
CA GLY A 70 15.70 -8.78 -6.10
C GLY A 70 14.51 -9.72 -6.28
N THR A 71 13.52 -9.73 -5.37
CA THR A 71 12.27 -10.47 -5.59
C THR A 71 11.61 -9.99 -6.88
N ARG A 72 11.31 -10.93 -7.79
CA ARG A 72 10.54 -10.68 -9.02
C ARG A 72 9.11 -10.33 -8.67
N ILE A 73 8.56 -9.34 -9.35
CA ILE A 73 7.20 -8.84 -9.11
C ILE A 73 6.47 -8.58 -10.42
N PHE A 74 5.15 -8.56 -10.36
CA PHE A 74 4.31 -7.85 -11.33
C PHE A 74 4.37 -6.35 -11.02
N LEU A 75 4.73 -5.52 -11.99
CA LEU A 75 4.73 -4.07 -11.88
C LEU A 75 4.17 -3.45 -13.16
N GLY A 76 3.04 -2.76 -13.08
CA GLY A 76 2.51 -1.99 -14.22
C GLY A 76 2.16 -2.81 -15.46
N GLY A 77 1.90 -4.12 -15.32
CA GLY A 77 1.61 -5.00 -16.47
C GLY A 77 2.81 -5.77 -16.99
N THR A 78 3.98 -5.64 -16.37
CA THR A 78 5.22 -6.33 -16.76
C THR A 78 5.91 -6.97 -15.56
N GLN A 79 7.05 -7.61 -15.81
CA GLN A 79 7.96 -8.01 -14.74
C GLN A 79 8.78 -6.83 -14.25
N GLY A 80 8.93 -6.74 -12.93
CA GLY A 80 9.83 -5.80 -12.27
C GLY A 80 10.49 -6.45 -11.07
N TYR A 81 11.17 -5.64 -10.27
CA TYR A 81 11.94 -6.11 -9.12
C TYR A 81 11.75 -5.19 -7.90
N VAL A 82 11.84 -5.78 -6.73
CA VAL A 82 12.09 -5.02 -5.49
C VAL A 82 13.55 -4.57 -5.53
N ALA A 83 13.77 -3.28 -5.70
CA ALA A 83 15.11 -2.69 -5.74
C ALA A 83 15.69 -2.50 -4.34
N TRP A 84 14.84 -2.16 -3.36
CA TRP A 84 15.24 -1.89 -1.97
C TRP A 84 14.01 -1.83 -1.05
N HIS A 85 14.22 -1.56 0.25
CA HIS A 85 13.12 -1.08 1.08
C HIS A 85 12.69 0.31 0.60
N GLY A 86 11.39 0.57 0.67
CA GLY A 86 10.84 1.87 0.34
C GLY A 86 11.18 2.92 1.39
N THR A 87 11.00 4.18 1.05
CA THR A 87 11.03 5.25 2.06
C THR A 87 9.85 5.08 3.03
N GLN A 88 10.02 5.55 4.27
CA GLN A 88 9.11 5.28 5.42
C GLN A 88 8.99 3.80 5.83
N HIS A 89 9.91 2.95 5.39
CA HIS A 89 9.98 1.57 5.85
C HIS A 89 10.32 1.54 7.35
N ASN A 90 9.36 1.10 8.17
CA ASN A 90 9.50 0.96 9.60
C ASN A 90 8.83 -0.35 10.08
N PRO A 91 9.52 -1.50 10.03
CA PRO A 91 8.96 -2.79 10.40
C PRO A 91 8.75 -2.96 11.91
N SER A 92 9.33 -2.08 12.74
CA SER A 92 9.23 -2.05 14.22
C SER A 92 7.89 -1.51 14.75
N ARG A 93 6.83 -1.47 13.94
CA ARG A 93 5.51 -1.01 14.40
C ARG A 93 4.85 -2.03 15.33
N PRO A 94 3.98 -1.58 16.25
CA PRO A 94 3.10 -2.48 17.00
C PRO A 94 2.26 -3.36 16.04
N ARG A 95 2.16 -4.64 16.39
CA ARG A 95 1.48 -5.69 15.61
C ARG A 95 0.39 -6.36 16.43
N GLY A 96 -0.60 -6.91 15.75
CA GLY A 96 -1.60 -7.80 16.37
C GLY A 96 -1.06 -9.21 16.54
N GLU A 97 -1.89 -10.08 17.12
CA GLU A 97 -1.58 -11.49 17.35
C GLU A 97 -1.29 -12.26 16.05
N ASN A 98 -1.90 -11.83 14.94
CA ASN A 98 -1.64 -12.38 13.60
C ASN A 98 -0.39 -11.82 12.90
N GLY A 99 0.45 -11.07 13.63
CA GLY A 99 1.69 -10.49 13.12
C GLY A 99 1.53 -9.25 12.25
N LEU A 100 0.30 -8.84 11.92
CA LEU A 100 0.06 -7.67 11.08
C LEU A 100 0.18 -6.36 11.85
N PRO A 101 0.83 -5.33 11.28
CA PRO A 101 0.92 -4.02 11.91
C PRO A 101 -0.44 -3.30 11.84
N PHE A 102 -0.75 -2.42 12.80
CA PHE A 102 -1.96 -1.59 12.75
C PHE A 102 -1.80 -0.28 11.94
N GLN A 103 -0.59 -0.04 11.42
CA GLN A 103 -0.18 1.19 10.74
C GLN A 103 0.81 0.86 9.62
N ASN A 104 1.27 1.88 8.89
CA ASN A 104 2.34 1.70 7.92
C ASN A 104 3.61 1.17 8.59
N ALA A 105 4.05 0.00 8.12
CA ALA A 105 5.26 -0.66 8.57
C ALA A 105 6.26 -0.78 7.41
N ALA A 106 6.40 -1.97 6.81
CA ALA A 106 7.25 -2.13 5.65
C ALA A 106 6.66 -1.43 4.40
N SER A 107 7.55 -0.95 3.53
CA SER A 107 7.26 -0.44 2.18
C SER A 107 8.37 -0.90 1.23
N LEU A 108 8.11 -0.85 -0.08
CA LEU A 108 9.03 -1.33 -1.12
C LEU A 108 9.45 -0.21 -2.07
N ALA A 109 10.72 -0.21 -2.47
CA ALA A 109 11.22 0.54 -3.62
C ALA A 109 11.22 -0.41 -4.83
N LEU A 110 10.56 -0.02 -5.91
CA LEU A 110 10.30 -0.89 -7.06
C LEU A 110 10.94 -0.33 -8.32
N ILE A 111 11.45 -1.22 -9.16
CA ILE A 111 12.01 -0.88 -10.46
C ILE A 111 11.44 -1.79 -11.56
N GLY A 112 11.18 -1.24 -12.75
CA GLY A 112 10.77 -2.02 -13.92
C GLY A 112 10.84 -1.24 -15.22
N ASP A 113 10.71 -1.95 -16.34
CA ASP A 113 10.74 -1.37 -17.68
C ASP A 113 9.41 -0.64 -17.98
N LEU A 114 9.43 0.69 -17.98
CA LEU A 114 8.25 1.52 -18.21
C LEU A 114 7.78 1.45 -19.67
N LYS A 115 8.68 1.17 -20.62
CA LYS A 115 8.31 1.08 -22.05
C LYS A 115 7.35 -0.07 -22.30
N GLN A 116 7.48 -1.17 -21.56
CA GLN A 116 6.64 -2.35 -21.70
C GLN A 116 5.35 -2.27 -20.85
N MET A 117 5.25 -1.31 -19.93
CA MET A 117 4.09 -1.20 -19.04
C MET A 117 2.81 -0.81 -19.77
N SER A 118 1.68 -1.22 -19.19
CA SER A 118 0.34 -1.01 -19.72
C SER A 118 -0.42 0.07 -18.96
N THR A 119 -1.12 0.92 -19.69
CA THR A 119 -2.01 1.95 -19.12
C THR A 119 -3.21 1.36 -18.38
N GLN A 120 -3.45 0.05 -18.46
CA GLN A 120 -4.41 -0.65 -17.60
C GLN A 120 -3.97 -0.67 -16.14
N PHE A 121 -2.66 -0.74 -15.89
CA PHE A 121 -2.08 -0.88 -14.55
C PHE A 121 -1.27 0.34 -14.12
N ILE A 122 -1.00 1.27 -15.03
CA ILE A 122 -0.41 2.58 -14.73
C ILE A 122 -1.35 3.69 -15.22
N ARG A 123 -1.83 4.51 -14.28
CA ARG A 123 -2.71 5.65 -14.58
C ARG A 123 -2.23 6.90 -13.88
N ALA A 124 -2.14 8.00 -14.62
CA ALA A 124 -2.02 9.32 -14.00
C ALA A 124 -3.28 9.63 -13.19
N ALA A 125 -3.08 10.31 -12.06
CA ALA A 125 -4.14 10.80 -11.20
C ALA A 125 -3.90 12.27 -10.88
N VAL A 126 -4.97 13.04 -10.74
CA VAL A 126 -4.92 14.40 -10.21
C VAL A 126 -5.80 14.42 -8.98
N MET A 127 -5.17 14.59 -7.82
CA MET A 127 -5.85 14.71 -6.54
C MET A 127 -6.17 16.19 -6.32
N GLU A 128 -7.46 16.53 -6.32
CA GLU A 128 -7.93 17.91 -6.13
C GLU A 128 -7.30 18.55 -4.88
N GLY A 129 -6.72 19.74 -5.04
CA GLY A 129 -6.06 20.50 -3.97
C GLY A 129 -4.76 19.88 -3.43
N TYR A 130 -4.34 18.71 -3.92
CA TYR A 130 -3.10 18.05 -3.49
C TYR A 130 -2.05 17.98 -4.61
N GLY A 131 -2.45 17.59 -5.82
CA GLY A 131 -1.57 17.59 -7.00
C GLY A 131 -1.57 16.29 -7.80
N VAL A 132 -0.54 16.13 -8.62
CA VAL A 132 -0.39 14.98 -9.52
C VAL A 132 0.09 13.76 -8.76
N SER A 133 -0.48 12.61 -9.10
CA SER A 133 -0.10 11.30 -8.56
C SER A 133 -0.19 10.23 -9.65
N MET A 134 0.10 8.99 -9.28
CA MET A 134 0.06 7.84 -10.17
C MET A 134 -0.52 6.64 -9.44
N PHE A 135 -1.52 5.99 -10.04
CA PHE A 135 -1.93 4.65 -9.65
C PHE A 135 -1.05 3.64 -10.35
N VAL A 136 -0.44 2.73 -9.58
CA VAL A 136 0.44 1.68 -10.06
C VAL A 136 -0.03 0.32 -9.55
N GLY A 137 -0.21 -0.63 -10.47
CA GLY A 137 -0.51 -2.02 -10.17
C GLY A 137 0.73 -2.77 -9.75
N VAL A 138 0.70 -3.37 -8.57
CA VAL A 138 1.79 -4.19 -8.01
C VAL A 138 1.21 -5.53 -7.58
N GLY A 139 1.88 -6.62 -7.94
CA GLY A 139 1.58 -7.96 -7.48
C GLY A 139 2.87 -8.71 -7.18
N ILE A 140 2.88 -9.48 -6.09
CA ILE A 140 4.04 -10.30 -5.71
C ILE A 140 3.50 -11.67 -5.34
N PRO A 141 3.99 -12.76 -5.96
CA PRO A 141 3.58 -14.09 -5.55
C PRO A 141 4.20 -14.40 -4.19
N ILE A 142 3.45 -15.10 -3.34
CA ILE A 142 3.89 -15.50 -2.00
C ILE A 142 4.21 -16.99 -2.04
N PRO A 143 5.49 -17.41 -2.04
CA PRO A 143 5.86 -18.82 -1.98
C PRO A 143 5.42 -19.43 -0.66
N ILE A 144 4.77 -20.60 -0.72
CA ILE A 144 4.40 -21.36 0.47
C ILE A 144 5.58 -22.23 0.86
N LEU A 145 6.36 -21.75 1.84
CA LEU A 145 7.56 -22.43 2.33
C LEU A 145 7.24 -23.48 3.41
N ASP A 146 6.21 -23.23 4.20
CA ASP A 146 5.77 -24.06 5.32
C ASP A 146 4.31 -23.75 5.70
N GLU A 147 3.78 -24.47 6.69
CA GLU A 147 2.43 -24.26 7.21
C GLU A 147 2.20 -22.84 7.75
N GLU A 148 3.24 -22.18 8.26
CA GLU A 148 3.13 -20.84 8.79
C GLU A 148 2.88 -19.82 7.67
N MET A 149 3.57 -19.96 6.53
CA MET A 149 3.28 -19.16 5.32
C MET A 149 1.86 -19.38 4.81
N VAL A 150 1.29 -20.58 4.92
CA VAL A 150 -0.13 -20.83 4.59
C VAL A 150 -1.04 -20.00 5.50
N ARG A 151 -0.78 -19.97 6.81
CA ARG A 151 -1.57 -19.19 7.77
C ARG A 151 -1.51 -17.70 7.45
N TYR A 152 -0.35 -17.17 7.10
CA TYR A 152 -0.20 -15.77 6.69
C TYR A 152 -0.93 -15.45 5.39
N ALA A 153 -0.84 -16.33 4.40
CA ALA A 153 -1.52 -16.16 3.10
C ALA A 153 -3.05 -16.36 3.16
N ALA A 154 -3.56 -17.01 4.22
CA ALA A 154 -4.98 -17.26 4.42
C ALA A 154 -5.73 -16.12 5.15
N VAL A 155 -5.05 -15.00 5.42
CA VAL A 155 -5.63 -13.89 6.17
C VAL A 155 -6.85 -13.28 5.48
N CYS A 156 -7.88 -12.98 6.26
CA CYS A 156 -9.13 -12.40 5.77
C CYS A 156 -9.24 -10.92 6.14
N ASN A 157 -10.00 -10.15 5.35
CA ASN A 157 -10.18 -8.70 5.59
C ASN A 157 -10.74 -8.35 6.98
N ARG A 158 -11.46 -9.28 7.62
CA ARG A 158 -11.96 -9.13 9.00
C ARG A 158 -10.85 -9.13 10.05
N ASP A 159 -9.72 -9.77 9.75
CA ASP A 159 -8.58 -9.95 10.65
C ASP A 159 -7.49 -8.89 10.43
N ILE A 160 -7.62 -8.07 9.37
CA ILE A 160 -6.68 -7.01 9.04
C ILE A 160 -7.25 -5.70 9.57
N TYR A 161 -6.64 -5.16 10.63
CA TYR A 161 -7.08 -3.94 11.28
C TYR A 161 -6.22 -2.73 10.92
N THR A 162 -6.84 -1.56 10.89
CA THR A 162 -6.18 -0.26 10.79
C THR A 162 -6.85 0.76 11.70
N ASN A 163 -6.23 1.93 11.85
CA ASN A 163 -6.75 3.06 12.60
C ASN A 163 -7.27 4.14 11.66
N ILE A 164 -8.43 4.72 11.99
CA ILE A 164 -8.94 5.95 11.38
C ILE A 164 -8.33 7.12 12.14
N TYR A 165 -7.52 7.93 11.45
CA TYR A 165 -6.86 9.10 12.02
C TYR A 165 -7.60 10.38 11.68
N ASP A 166 -7.59 11.33 12.61
CA ASP A 166 -8.07 12.69 12.35
C ASP A 166 -6.99 13.52 11.66
N TYR A 167 -7.18 13.78 10.37
CA TYR A 167 -6.28 14.58 9.55
C TYR A 167 -6.45 16.08 9.77
N SER A 168 -7.47 16.52 10.53
CA SER A 168 -7.61 17.93 10.89
C SER A 168 -6.53 18.43 11.86
N VAL A 169 -5.88 17.50 12.57
CA VAL A 169 -4.74 17.79 13.44
C VAL A 169 -3.44 17.70 12.63
N PRO A 170 -2.73 18.82 12.38
CA PRO A 170 -1.52 18.86 11.57
C PRO A 170 -0.28 18.39 12.36
N SER A 171 -0.38 17.20 12.97
CA SER A 171 0.69 16.58 13.76
C SER A 171 1.06 15.20 13.19
N ARG A 172 2.27 14.72 13.48
CA ARG A 172 2.64 13.32 13.22
C ARG A 172 1.83 12.35 14.09
N SER A 173 1.53 12.76 15.32
CA SER A 173 0.74 11.99 16.29
C SER A 173 -0.73 12.38 16.19
N ARG A 174 -1.35 12.07 15.05
CA ARG A 174 -2.79 12.33 14.83
C ARG A 174 -3.63 11.51 15.81
N PRO A 175 -4.71 12.07 16.37
CA PRO A 175 -5.66 11.31 17.16
C PRO A 175 -6.25 10.14 16.37
N VAL A 176 -6.38 8.98 17.02
CA VAL A 176 -7.11 7.83 16.49
C VAL A 176 -8.58 7.99 16.86
N LEU A 177 -9.46 7.97 15.87
CA LEU A 177 -10.91 8.07 16.04
C LEU A 177 -11.56 6.71 16.28
N ALA A 178 -11.08 5.68 15.59
CA ALA A 178 -11.53 4.30 15.75
C ALA A 178 -10.49 3.33 15.19
N LYS A 179 -10.51 2.10 15.71
CA LYS A 179 -9.83 0.94 15.12
C LYS A 179 -10.88 0.11 14.37
N VAL A 180 -10.63 -0.22 13.11
CA VAL A 180 -11.59 -0.90 12.22
C VAL A 180 -10.90 -1.97 11.39
N SER A 181 -11.65 -3.01 10.99
CA SER A 181 -11.15 -4.00 10.05
C SER A 181 -11.33 -3.53 8.60
N TYR A 182 -10.55 -4.09 7.68
CA TYR A 182 -10.74 -3.79 6.25
C TYR A 182 -12.03 -4.38 5.70
N GLU A 183 -12.63 -5.39 6.33
CA GLU A 183 -13.99 -5.85 5.98
C GLU A 183 -15.01 -4.75 6.24
N THR A 184 -14.95 -4.09 7.41
CA THR A 184 -15.83 -2.95 7.70
C THR A 184 -15.59 -1.81 6.72
N LEU A 185 -14.34 -1.44 6.45
CA LEU A 185 -14.03 -0.38 5.48
C LEU A 185 -14.55 -0.73 4.07
N GLN A 186 -14.43 -1.99 3.63
CA GLN A 186 -14.91 -2.44 2.32
C GLN A 186 -16.43 -2.59 2.24
N SER A 187 -17.14 -2.61 3.38
CA SER A 187 -18.61 -2.58 3.40
C SER A 187 -19.20 -1.26 2.87
N GLY A 188 -18.39 -0.21 2.77
CA GLY A 188 -18.78 1.11 2.29
C GLY A 188 -19.19 2.10 3.38
N THR A 189 -19.32 1.65 4.64
CA THR A 189 -19.63 2.53 5.77
C THR A 189 -18.94 2.11 7.07
N VAL A 190 -18.68 3.07 7.95
CA VAL A 190 -18.23 2.85 9.34
C VAL A 190 -19.09 3.69 10.30
N VAL A 191 -19.13 3.30 11.58
CA VAL A 191 -19.74 4.13 12.62
C VAL A 191 -18.65 4.94 13.31
N LEU A 192 -18.74 6.27 13.21
CA LEU A 192 -17.90 7.22 13.94
C LEU A 192 -18.80 8.17 14.73
N GLU A 193 -18.53 8.34 16.03
CA GLU A 193 -19.29 9.24 16.91
C GLU A 193 -20.82 9.01 16.85
N GLY A 194 -21.23 7.74 16.77
CA GLY A 194 -22.65 7.34 16.69
C GLY A 194 -23.32 7.57 15.33
N ARG A 195 -22.58 8.02 14.30
CA ARG A 195 -23.10 8.31 12.96
C ARG A 195 -22.50 7.34 11.94
N LYS A 196 -23.30 7.00 10.91
CA LYS A 196 -22.79 6.26 9.74
C LYS A 196 -22.03 7.23 8.83
N VAL A 197 -20.78 6.88 8.53
CA VAL A 197 -19.88 7.66 7.68
C VAL A 197 -19.47 6.79 6.48
N PRO A 198 -19.60 7.28 5.23
CA PRO A 198 -19.20 6.53 4.05
C PRO A 198 -17.68 6.35 4.00
N THR A 199 -17.25 5.20 3.50
CA THR A 199 -15.83 4.88 3.29
C THR A 199 -15.51 4.84 1.79
N ALA A 200 -14.32 5.31 1.41
CA ALA A 200 -13.85 5.31 0.02
C ALA A 200 -12.45 4.69 -0.11
N PRO A 201 -12.29 3.59 -0.86
CA PRO A 201 -10.99 3.01 -1.15
C PRO A 201 -10.25 3.79 -2.25
N LEU A 202 -8.94 3.94 -2.10
CA LEU A 202 -8.04 4.34 -3.19
C LEU A 202 -7.64 3.16 -4.08
N SER A 203 -7.64 1.94 -3.54
CA SER A 203 -7.23 0.74 -4.26
C SER A 203 -8.43 0.07 -4.93
N SER A 204 -8.28 -0.29 -6.20
CA SER A 204 -9.30 -1.02 -6.95
C SER A 204 -9.21 -2.52 -6.68
N MET A 205 -10.22 -3.08 -6.00
CA MET A 205 -10.32 -4.54 -5.81
C MET A 205 -10.48 -5.30 -7.13
N LYS A 206 -11.15 -4.70 -8.12
CA LYS A 206 -11.26 -5.26 -9.48
C LYS A 206 -9.87 -5.40 -10.11
N THR A 207 -9.05 -4.35 -10.03
CA THR A 207 -7.69 -4.35 -10.58
C THR A 207 -6.78 -5.30 -9.80
N ALA A 208 -6.88 -5.34 -8.47
CA ALA A 208 -6.11 -6.28 -7.64
C ALA A 208 -6.40 -7.76 -8.02
N ARG A 209 -7.67 -8.12 -8.24
CA ARG A 209 -8.04 -9.47 -8.71
C ARG A 209 -7.52 -9.77 -10.12
N ALA A 210 -7.55 -8.77 -11.02
CA ALA A 210 -6.99 -8.92 -12.35
C ALA A 210 -5.47 -9.17 -12.30
N ILE A 211 -4.73 -8.39 -11.49
CA ILE A 211 -3.29 -8.58 -11.27
C ILE A 211 -3.00 -9.98 -10.73
N ALA A 212 -3.72 -10.41 -9.69
CA ALA A 212 -3.54 -11.74 -9.10
C ALA A 212 -3.80 -12.86 -10.13
N SER A 213 -4.83 -12.70 -10.98
CA SER A 213 -5.16 -13.68 -12.03
C SER A 213 -4.11 -13.72 -13.13
N THR A 214 -3.64 -12.56 -13.60
CA THR A 214 -2.57 -12.46 -14.61
C THR A 214 -1.27 -13.05 -14.09
N LEU A 215 -0.87 -12.71 -12.86
CA LEU A 215 0.35 -13.24 -12.26
C LEU A 215 0.26 -14.76 -12.05
N LYS A 216 -0.90 -15.27 -11.60
CA LYS A 216 -1.16 -16.72 -11.53
C LYS A 216 -0.97 -17.38 -12.90
N GLN A 217 -1.49 -16.79 -13.97
CA GLN A 217 -1.38 -17.33 -15.32
C GLN A 217 0.08 -17.35 -15.80
N TRP A 218 0.81 -16.25 -15.63
CA TRP A 218 2.23 -16.21 -16.00
C TRP A 218 3.08 -17.26 -15.28
N ILE A 219 2.76 -17.56 -14.01
CA ILE A 219 3.42 -18.61 -13.25
C ILE A 219 3.07 -19.99 -13.81
N ALA A 220 1.78 -20.25 -14.06
CA ALA A 220 1.32 -21.53 -14.60
C ALA A 220 1.91 -21.82 -16.00
N ASP A 221 2.09 -20.78 -16.81
CA ASP A 221 2.66 -20.87 -18.16
C ASP A 221 4.20 -20.88 -18.18
N GLY A 222 4.87 -20.79 -17.02
CA GLY A 222 6.33 -20.73 -16.93
C GLY A 222 6.94 -19.41 -17.43
N GLN A 223 6.13 -18.40 -17.73
CA GLN A 223 6.56 -17.06 -18.15
C GLN A 223 7.10 -16.24 -16.98
N PHE A 224 6.68 -16.58 -15.76
CA PHE A 224 7.14 -15.96 -14.52
C PHE A 224 7.63 -17.04 -13.56
N LEU A 225 8.93 -17.02 -13.25
CA LEU A 225 9.52 -17.92 -12.26
C LEU A 225 9.58 -17.24 -10.89
N LEU A 226 9.23 -17.99 -9.85
CA LEU A 226 9.48 -17.58 -8.47
C LEU A 226 10.98 -17.50 -8.23
N SER A 227 11.41 -16.53 -7.42
CA SER A 227 12.80 -16.32 -7.07
C SER A 227 12.92 -16.08 -5.58
N GLU A 228 13.94 -16.69 -4.96
CA GLU A 228 14.39 -16.26 -3.64
C GLU A 228 14.87 -14.80 -3.71
N PRO A 229 14.63 -13.96 -2.68
CA PRO A 229 15.27 -12.67 -2.60
C PRO A 229 16.80 -12.81 -2.57
N VAL A 230 17.49 -11.90 -3.26
CA VAL A 230 18.96 -11.80 -3.25
C VAL A 230 19.47 -11.38 -1.87
N ALA A 231 18.71 -10.55 -1.16
CA ALA A 231 18.99 -10.15 0.21
C ALA A 231 17.70 -9.83 0.96
N PRO A 232 17.64 -10.08 2.28
CA PRO A 232 16.48 -9.73 3.09
C PRO A 232 16.32 -8.21 3.19
N LEU A 233 15.09 -7.76 3.41
CA LEU A 233 14.83 -6.38 3.83
C LEU A 233 15.05 -6.24 5.33
N PRO A 234 15.35 -5.01 5.83
CA PRO A 234 15.41 -4.76 7.26
C PRO A 234 14.10 -5.19 7.95
N THR A 235 14.21 -5.91 9.07
CA THR A 235 13.05 -6.32 9.88
C THR A 235 12.90 -5.47 11.15
N THR A 236 13.85 -4.56 11.38
CA THR A 236 13.82 -3.54 12.42
C THR A 236 14.19 -2.18 11.85
N ALA A 237 13.69 -1.12 12.47
CA ALA A 237 14.09 0.26 12.20
C ALA A 237 13.99 1.11 13.48
N SER A 238 14.86 2.12 13.56
CA SER A 238 14.86 3.18 14.57
C SER A 238 14.86 4.54 13.86
N PRO A 239 13.71 4.97 13.29
CA PRO A 239 13.65 6.19 12.50
C PRO A 239 13.90 7.41 13.39
N GLN A 240 14.73 8.33 12.90
CA GLN A 240 14.96 9.61 13.56
C GLN A 240 13.80 10.58 13.26
N ASN A 241 13.46 11.41 14.24
CA ASN A 241 12.56 12.53 14.03
C ASN A 241 13.37 13.75 13.64
N LEU A 242 12.87 14.53 12.68
CA LEU A 242 13.36 15.88 12.46
C LEU A 242 12.73 16.76 13.54
N GLU A 243 13.53 17.16 14.52
CA GLU A 243 13.11 18.19 15.47
C GLU A 243 13.23 19.54 14.78
N ILE A 244 12.15 20.32 14.81
CA ILE A 244 12.20 21.72 14.39
C ILE A 244 12.91 22.47 15.52
N VAL A 245 14.23 22.63 15.40
CA VAL A 245 14.97 23.55 16.26
C VAL A 245 14.53 24.95 15.84
N GLY A 246 13.78 25.63 16.71
CA GLY A 246 13.21 26.94 16.42
C GLY A 246 14.27 27.92 15.92
N GLY A 247 14.00 28.55 14.78
CA GLY A 247 14.74 29.74 14.33
C GLY A 247 14.42 30.91 15.26
N ALA A 248 15.47 31.68 15.58
CA ALA A 248 15.40 32.96 16.29
C ALA A 248 14.49 33.97 15.57
#